data_AF-A0A345C0M0-F1
#
_entry.id   AF-A0A345C0M0-F1
#
_cell.length_a   1.000
_cell.length_b   1.000
_cell.length_c   1.000
_cell.angle_alpha   90.00
_cell.angle_beta   90.00
_cell.angle_gamma   90.00
#
_symmetry.space_group_name_H-M   'P 1'
#
loop_
_entity.id
_entity.type
_entity.pdbx_description
1 polymer ?
#
loop_
_entity_poly.entity_id
_entity_poly.type
_entity_poly.pdbx_seq_one_letter_code
_entity_poly.pdbx_strand_id
1 'polypeptide(L)'
;MSKLQRYLKKGDPHPLEDVVDEKDRENIRSTVKAIESFVMCSCIAMGLLQLITVRFSHRVPNFFFRYLRTPSKSVVSEATVMAYLRRSIFRMFAQNQHLPITKIIQAKQETPDYEDDSLAS
;
A
#
# COMPACT_ATOMS: atom_id res chain seq x y z
N MET A 1 6.83 20.11 -17.05
CA MET A 1 5.63 20.61 -16.35
C MET A 1 5.92 21.82 -15.47
N SER A 2 5.20 22.91 -15.71
CA SER A 2 5.02 23.98 -14.73
C SER A 2 4.12 23.51 -13.59
N LYS A 3 4.30 24.07 -12.39
CA LYS A 3 3.50 23.71 -11.21
C LYS A 3 2.06 24.21 -11.38
N LEU A 4 1.10 23.30 -11.49
CA LEU A 4 -0.33 23.62 -11.51
C LEU A 4 -0.73 24.36 -10.22
N GLN A 5 -1.47 25.46 -10.35
CA GLN A 5 -1.98 26.19 -9.20
C GLN A 5 -3.12 25.40 -8.53
N ARG A 6 -2.89 24.95 -7.29
CA ARG A 6 -3.88 24.21 -6.50
C ARG A 6 -5.02 25.10 -5.98
N TYR A 7 -4.72 26.37 -5.70
CA TYR A 7 -5.65 27.30 -5.06
C TYR A 7 -6.15 28.30 -6.09
N LEU A 8 -7.31 28.01 -6.68
CA LEU A 8 -7.96 28.88 -7.64
C LEU A 8 -8.68 30.04 -6.93
N LYS A 9 -8.55 31.27 -7.43
CA LYS A 9 -9.44 32.36 -7.02
C LYS A 9 -10.70 32.32 -7.88
N LYS A 10 -11.78 32.90 -7.34
CA LYS A 10 -13.06 32.98 -8.05
C LYS A 10 -12.90 33.82 -9.33
N GLY A 11 -13.00 33.17 -10.49
CA GLY A 11 -12.92 33.81 -11.81
C GLY A 11 -11.67 33.46 -12.62
N ASP A 12 -10.68 32.76 -12.04
CA ASP A 12 -9.51 32.29 -12.77
C ASP A 12 -9.86 31.06 -13.65
N PRO A 13 -9.21 30.88 -14.81
CA PRO A 13 -9.40 29.71 -15.67
C PRO A 13 -8.93 28.42 -14.99
N HIS A 14 -9.46 27.27 -15.41
CA HIS A 14 -9.12 26.01 -14.77
C HIS A 14 -7.65 25.64 -15.08
N PRO A 15 -6.82 25.22 -14.11
CA PRO A 15 -5.39 24.98 -14.32
C PRO A 15 -5.08 23.88 -15.36
N LEU A 16 -6.06 23.03 -15.66
CA LEU A 16 -5.95 22.01 -16.69
C LEU A 16 -6.08 22.57 -18.12
N GLU A 17 -6.65 23.77 -18.28
CA GLU A 17 -6.72 24.48 -19.55
C GLU A 17 -5.35 25.04 -19.96
N ASP A 18 -4.47 25.31 -18.98
CA ASP A 18 -3.09 25.77 -19.20
C ASP A 18 -2.16 24.64 -19.69
N VAL A 19 -2.60 23.37 -19.63
CA VAL A 19 -1.81 22.21 -20.07
C VAL A 19 -2.10 21.94 -21.55
N VAL A 20 -1.34 22.63 -22.40
CA VAL A 20 -1.46 22.51 -23.87
C VAL A 20 -0.69 21.30 -24.42
N ASP A 21 0.40 20.90 -23.77
CA ASP A 21 1.24 19.80 -24.23
C ASP A 21 0.57 18.43 -24.01
N GLU A 22 0.43 17.64 -25.07
CA GLU A 22 -0.24 16.34 -25.03
C GLU A 22 0.48 15.32 -24.14
N LYS A 23 1.81 15.37 -24.08
CA LYS A 23 2.60 14.48 -23.21
C LYS A 23 2.34 14.78 -21.74
N ASP A 24 2.25 16.06 -21.38
CA ASP A 24 1.87 16.48 -20.04
C ASP A 24 0.43 16.05 -19.68
N ARG A 25 -0.51 16.10 -20.62
CA ARG A 25 -1.89 15.61 -20.42
C ARG A 25 -1.94 14.11 -20.19
N GLU A 26 -1.17 13.33 -20.95
CA GLU A 26 -1.08 11.87 -20.78
C GLU A 26 -0.50 11.50 -19.41
N ASN A 27 0.56 12.20 -18.98
CA ASN A 27 1.17 12.01 -17.67
C ASN A 27 0.19 12.30 -16.52
N ILE A 28 -0.63 13.34 -16.64
CA ILE A 28 -1.67 13.65 -15.63
C ILE A 28 -2.69 12.51 -15.57
N ARG A 29 -3.17 12.03 -16.73
CA ARG A 29 -4.14 10.93 -16.78
C ARG A 29 -3.58 9.64 -16.19
N SER A 30 -2.35 9.28 -16.53
CA SER A 30 -1.69 8.07 -16.00
C SER A 30 -1.49 8.18 -14.49
N THR A 31 -1.11 9.35 -13.99
CA THR A 31 -0.96 9.61 -12.56
C THR A 31 -2.29 9.48 -11.82
N VAL A 32 -3.36 10.09 -12.32
CA VAL A 32 -4.70 9.98 -11.71
C VAL A 32 -5.16 8.52 -11.68
N LYS A 33 -5.02 7.79 -12.80
CA LYS A 33 -5.36 6.37 -12.88
C LYS A 33 -4.57 5.51 -11.89
N ALA A 34 -3.27 5.81 -11.72
CA ALA A 34 -2.43 5.13 -10.75
C ALA A 34 -2.91 5.39 -9.31
N ILE A 35 -3.27 6.63 -8.98
CA ILE A 35 -3.82 7.00 -7.66
C ILE A 35 -5.14 6.28 -7.40
N GLU A 36 -6.08 6.30 -8.34
CA GLU A 36 -7.37 5.61 -8.23
C GLU A 36 -7.17 4.10 -8.00
N SER A 37 -6.29 3.48 -8.78
CA SER A 37 -5.97 2.06 -8.65
C SER A 37 -5.31 1.75 -7.29
N PHE A 38 -4.45 2.63 -6.79
CA PHE A 38 -3.82 2.50 -5.48
C PHE A 38 -4.84 2.61 -4.34
N VAL A 39 -5.77 3.57 -4.40
CA VAL A 39 -6.84 3.72 -3.41
C VAL A 39 -7.75 2.50 -3.42
N MET A 40 -8.14 2.00 -4.61
CA MET A 40 -8.92 0.77 -4.74
C MET A 40 -8.21 -0.43 -4.09
N CYS A 41 -6.92 -0.61 -4.37
CA CYS A 41 -6.10 -1.66 -3.75
C CYS A 41 -6.07 -1.52 -2.22
N SER A 42 -5.94 -0.28 -1.72
CA SER A 42 -5.96 0.02 -0.29
C SER A 42 -7.30 -0.34 0.36
N CYS A 43 -8.43 -0.07 -0.30
CA CYS A 43 -9.76 -0.49 0.18
C CYS A 43 -9.89 -2.01 0.26
N ILE A 44 -9.40 -2.73 -0.75
CA ILE A 44 -9.40 -4.21 -0.75
C ILE A 44 -8.54 -4.74 0.41
N ALA A 45 -7.34 -4.19 0.59
CA ALA A 45 -6.44 -4.57 1.67
C ALA A 45 -7.06 -4.34 3.05
N MET A 46 -7.75 -3.21 3.24
CA MET A 46 -8.49 -2.92 4.48
C MET A 46 -9.63 -3.93 4.72
N GLY A 47 -10.41 -4.27 3.70
CA GLY A 47 -11.47 -5.29 3.83
C GLY A 47 -10.93 -6.67 4.20
N LEU A 48 -9.77 -7.06 3.64
CA LEU A 48 -9.08 -8.30 4.02
C LEU A 48 -8.57 -8.25 5.46
N LEU A 49 -8.00 -7.12 5.89
CA LEU A 49 -7.56 -6.92 7.27
C LEU A 49 -8.73 -7.04 8.26
N GLN A 50 -9.88 -6.47 7.93
CA GLN A 50 -11.11 -6.60 8.69
C GLN A 50 -11.57 -8.05 8.80
N LEU A 51 -11.59 -8.77 7.68
CA LEU A 51 -11.95 -10.19 7.66
C LEU A 51 -11.01 -11.03 8.54
N ILE A 52 -9.70 -10.79 8.45
CA ILE A 52 -8.70 -11.45 9.29
C ILE A 52 -8.95 -11.13 10.77
N THR A 53 -9.25 -9.87 11.09
CA THR A 53 -9.50 -9.42 12.46
C THR A 53 -10.69 -10.15 13.08
N VAL A 54 -11.79 -10.29 12.35
CA VAL A 54 -12.98 -11.02 12.81
C VAL A 54 -12.71 -12.52 12.91
N ARG A 55 -12.08 -13.12 11.90
CA ARG A 55 -11.85 -14.59 11.84
C ARG A 55 -10.82 -15.08 12.85
N PHE A 56 -9.76 -14.31 13.08
CA PHE A 56 -8.64 -14.69 13.95
C PHE A 56 -8.63 -13.97 15.29
N SER A 57 -9.75 -13.34 15.63
CA SER A 57 -10.01 -12.65 16.89
C SER A 57 -9.54 -13.44 18.13
N HIS A 58 -9.68 -14.77 18.09
CA HIS A 58 -9.31 -15.64 19.21
C HIS A 58 -7.84 -16.09 19.22
N ARG A 59 -7.10 -16.02 18.10
CA ARG A 59 -5.69 -16.47 18.00
C ARG A 59 -4.67 -15.36 18.24
N VAL A 60 -5.02 -14.12 17.89
CA VAL A 60 -4.17 -12.93 18.10
C VAL A 60 -3.94 -12.56 19.59
N PRO A 61 -4.83 -12.85 20.57
CA PRO A 61 -4.68 -12.36 21.92
C PRO A 61 -3.39 -12.81 22.62
N ASN A 62 -2.94 -14.03 22.35
CA ASN A 62 -1.79 -14.61 23.05
C ASN A 62 -0.46 -13.90 22.77
N PHE A 63 -0.33 -13.19 21.64
CA PHE A 63 0.91 -12.47 21.29
C PHE A 63 0.92 -11.00 21.75
N PHE A 64 -0.23 -10.33 21.77
CA PHE A 64 -0.31 -8.89 22.05
C PHE A 64 -0.73 -8.53 23.47
N PHE A 65 -1.51 -9.40 24.13
CA PHE A 65 -2.07 -9.12 25.45
C PHE A 65 -1.20 -9.66 26.58
N ARG A 66 0.03 -10.10 26.30
CA ARG A 66 0.97 -10.57 27.34
C ARG A 66 1.19 -9.53 28.45
N TYR A 67 0.98 -8.24 28.17
CA TYR A 67 1.08 -7.14 29.15
C TYR A 67 -0.27 -6.52 29.55
N LEU A 68 -1.40 -6.97 28.99
CA LEU A 68 -2.74 -6.48 29.34
C LEU A 68 -3.37 -7.45 30.35
N ARG A 69 -3.51 -7.00 31.59
CA ARG A 69 -4.00 -7.79 32.73
C ARG A 69 -5.47 -8.22 32.60
N THR A 70 -6.25 -7.52 31.77
CA THR A 70 -7.67 -7.79 31.49
C THR A 70 -7.98 -7.45 30.03
N PRO A 71 -8.41 -8.42 29.20
CA PRO A 71 -8.89 -8.12 27.86
C PRO A 71 -10.26 -7.44 27.95
N SER A 72 -10.35 -6.17 27.55
CA SER A 72 -11.60 -5.40 27.62
C SER A 72 -12.57 -5.69 26.46
N LYS A 73 -12.10 -6.32 25.37
CA LYS A 73 -12.89 -6.67 24.19
C LYS A 73 -12.54 -8.07 23.71
N SER A 74 -13.56 -8.82 23.27
CA SER A 74 -13.40 -10.17 22.67
C SER A 74 -12.78 -10.11 21.27
N VAL A 75 -12.90 -8.96 20.59
CA VAL A 75 -12.36 -8.71 19.26
C VAL A 75 -11.18 -7.75 19.30
N VAL A 76 -10.07 -8.19 18.70
CA VAL A 76 -8.87 -7.37 18.50
C VAL A 76 -9.17 -6.21 17.55
N SER A 77 -8.49 -5.08 17.74
CA SER A 77 -8.61 -3.97 16.79
C SER A 77 -7.89 -4.28 15.47
N GLU A 78 -8.40 -3.75 14.36
CA GLU A 78 -7.73 -3.81 13.05
C GLU A 78 -6.29 -3.28 13.14
N ALA A 79 -6.07 -2.23 13.93
CA ALA A 79 -4.76 -1.64 14.16
C ALA A 79 -3.77 -2.63 14.81
N THR A 80 -4.26 -3.47 15.74
CA THR A 80 -3.44 -4.51 16.38
C THR A 80 -3.02 -5.58 15.37
N VAL A 81 -3.95 -6.04 14.54
CA VAL A 81 -3.67 -7.04 13.49
C VAL A 81 -2.73 -6.47 12.44
N MET A 82 -2.91 -5.21 12.06
CA MET A 82 -2.02 -4.50 11.14
C MET A 82 -0.59 -4.40 11.69
N ALA A 83 -0.44 -4.04 12.97
CA ALA A 83 0.87 -3.97 13.62
C ALA A 83 1.57 -5.34 13.68
N TYR A 84 0.81 -6.42 13.92
CA TYR A 84 1.31 -7.79 13.82
C TYR A 84 1.83 -8.11 12.42
N LEU A 85 0.98 -7.95 11.42
CA LEU A 85 1.31 -8.30 10.04
C LEU A 85 2.53 -7.54 9.56
N ARG A 86 2.65 -6.23 9.86
CA ARG A 86 3.86 -5.46 9.49
C ARG A 86 5.16 -6.08 10.02
N ARG A 87 5.14 -6.67 11.21
CA ARG A 87 6.32 -7.30 11.82
C ARG A 87 6.53 -8.74 11.35
N SER A 88 5.45 -9.48 11.08
CA SER A 88 5.51 -10.92 10.87
C SER A 88 5.39 -11.36 9.41
N ILE A 89 4.84 -10.54 8.51
CA ILE A 89 4.43 -11.00 7.17
C ILE A 89 5.62 -11.49 6.32
N PHE A 90 6.75 -10.78 6.33
CA PHE A 90 7.95 -11.20 5.62
C PHE A 90 8.55 -12.48 6.21
N ARG A 91 8.53 -12.62 7.54
CA ARG A 91 8.93 -13.86 8.21
C ARG A 91 8.02 -15.02 7.80
N MET A 92 6.72 -14.79 7.70
CA MET A 92 5.77 -15.81 7.24
C MET A 92 6.03 -16.22 5.80
N PHE A 93 6.35 -15.28 4.90
CA PHE A 93 6.75 -15.61 3.53
C PHE A 93 8.04 -16.43 3.51
N ALA A 94 9.08 -16.01 4.24
CA ALA A 94 10.35 -16.74 4.32
C ALA A 94 10.18 -18.18 4.84
N GLN A 95 9.27 -18.41 5.79
CA GLN A 95 8.95 -19.75 6.31
C GLN A 95 8.13 -20.60 5.33
N ASN A 96 7.37 -19.97 4.43
CA ASN A 96 6.47 -20.64 3.49
C ASN A 96 6.93 -20.46 2.04
N GLN A 97 8.11 -21.00 1.72
CA GLN A 97 8.72 -20.94 0.38
C GLN A 97 7.93 -21.68 -0.70
N HIS A 98 7.09 -22.64 -0.30
CA HIS A 98 6.29 -23.42 -1.25
C HIS A 98 5.12 -22.61 -1.83
N LEU A 99 4.71 -21.50 -1.19
CA LEU A 99 3.61 -20.69 -1.68
C LEU A 99 4.01 -19.97 -2.98
N PRO A 100 3.14 -19.96 -4.00
CA PRO A 100 3.45 -19.34 -5.29
C PRO A 100 3.76 -17.85 -5.15
N ILE A 101 3.10 -17.15 -4.22
CA ILE A 101 3.36 -15.74 -3.96
C ILE A 101 4.76 -15.50 -3.40
N THR A 102 5.25 -16.37 -2.51
CA THR A 102 6.61 -16.27 -1.98
C THR A 102 7.63 -16.45 -3.09
N LYS A 103 7.42 -17.43 -3.99
CA LYS A 103 8.30 -17.65 -5.15
C LYS A 103 8.33 -16.45 -6.10
N ILE A 104 7.16 -15.84 -6.37
CA ILE A 104 7.06 -14.64 -7.20
C ILE A 104 7.82 -13.47 -6.55
N ILE A 105 7.64 -13.26 -5.23
CA ILE A 105 8.34 -12.20 -4.50
C ILE A 105 9.86 -12.43 -4.54
N GLN A 106 10.33 -13.65 -4.32
CA GLN A 106 11.75 -14.00 -4.38
C GLN A 106 12.32 -13.77 -5.79
N ALA A 107 11.65 -14.28 -6.82
CA ALA A 107 12.09 -14.12 -8.22
C ALA A 107 12.18 -12.63 -8.63
N LYS A 108 11.31 -11.77 -8.10
CA LYS A 108 11.34 -10.32 -8.34
C LYS A 108 12.41 -9.58 -7.54
N GLN A 109 12.93 -10.16 -6.47
CA GLN A 109 14.03 -9.60 -5.67
C GLN A 109 15.41 -10.03 -6.20
N GLU A 110 15.49 -11.20 -6.85
CA GLU A 110 16.72 -11.74 -7.45
C GLU A 110 17.11 -11.10 -8.79
N THR A 111 16.25 -10.24 -9.34
CA THR A 111 16.60 -9.34 -10.45
C THR A 111 17.05 -8.00 -9.86
N PRO A 112 18.34 -7.79 -9.51
CA PRO A 112 18.84 -6.46 -9.30
C PRO A 112 18.73 -5.75 -10.64
N ASP A 113 17.89 -4.72 -10.69
CA ASP A 113 17.82 -3.78 -11.80
C ASP A 113 19.14 -2.99 -11.81
N TYR A 114 20.19 -3.60 -12.37
CA TYR A 114 21.54 -3.01 -12.45
C TYR A 114 21.70 -2.13 -13.70
N GLU A 115 20.63 -1.92 -14.48
CA GLU A 115 20.73 -1.31 -15.81
C GLU A 115 20.52 0.22 -15.89
N ASP A 116 20.18 0.93 -14.82
CA ASP A 116 19.90 2.39 -14.93
C ASP A 116 21.00 3.33 -14.39
N ASP A 117 21.94 2.85 -13.55
CA ASP A 117 23.01 3.70 -12.98
C ASP A 117 24.30 3.76 -13.83
N SER A 118 24.37 3.01 -14.94
CA SER A 118 25.59 2.93 -15.78
C SER A 118 25.66 3.97 -16.91
N LEU A 119 24.66 4.85 -17.06
CA LEU A 119 24.63 5.92 -18.08
C LEU A 119 24.89 7.32 -17.51
N ALA A 120 25.28 7.42 -16.23
CA ALA A 120 25.69 8.66 -15.57
C ALA A 120 27.21 8.69 -15.32
N SER A 121 28.02 8.56 -16.37
CA SER A 121 29.46 8.82 -16.35
C SER A 121 29.92 9.54 -17.61
#